data_AF-A0A146GFM4-F1
#
_entry.id   AF-A0A146GFM4-F1
#
_cell.length_a   1.000
_cell.length_b   1.000
_cell.length_c   1.000
_cell.angle_alpha   90.00
_cell.angle_beta   90.00
_cell.angle_gamma   90.00
#
_symmetry.space_group_name_H-M   'P 1'
#
loop_
_entity.id
_entity.type
_entity.pdbx_description
1 polymer ?
#
loop_
_entity_poly.entity_id
_entity_poly.type
_entity_poly.pdbx_seq_one_letter_code
_entity_poly.pdbx_strand_id
1 'polypeptide(L)'
;MPRRRYHELAQEGAEFARIGDRILGTTLSVKGAVLIDSDQDEAHQTLPMGLPSPDDQRRVILRELLRRKIAAGFINARDSFEGLKVIFMPGFILVDEDLAARLADFVKDGGLLVATARSATRHRNNRACEFAPPAFLNDVFGVTIEEFGKLEHGSIDLEVGKWTSVESGGAIWCGHHRKPDDSMSYWALLSR
;
A
#
# COMPACT_ATOMS: atom_id res chain seq x y z
N MET A 1 28.47 -28.46 27.62
CA MET A 1 29.22 -27.20 27.80
C MET A 1 28.37 -26.05 27.29
N PRO A 2 27.85 -25.17 28.18
CA PRO A 2 27.24 -23.90 27.77
C PRO A 2 28.22 -23.08 26.93
N ARG A 3 27.74 -22.40 25.90
CA ARG A 3 28.56 -21.58 24.98
C ARG A 3 27.95 -20.19 24.83
N ARG A 4 28.61 -19.29 24.11
CA ARG A 4 28.20 -17.90 23.88
C ARG A 4 26.67 -17.69 23.72
N ARG A 5 26.02 -18.40 22.78
CA ARG A 5 24.56 -18.29 22.53
C ARG A 5 23.69 -18.57 23.77
N TYR A 6 24.12 -19.48 24.65
CA TYR A 6 23.41 -19.77 25.89
C TYR A 6 23.48 -18.58 26.85
N HIS A 7 24.66 -17.96 26.98
CA HIS A 7 24.83 -16.79 27.84
C HIS A 7 24.10 -15.56 27.30
N GLU A 8 24.08 -15.35 25.98
CA GLU A 8 23.29 -14.29 25.32
C GLU A 8 21.79 -14.47 25.62
N LEU A 9 21.24 -15.66 25.40
CA LEU A 9 19.83 -15.95 25.70
C LEU A 9 19.51 -15.80 27.20
N ALA A 10 20.41 -16.24 28.08
CA ALA A 10 20.23 -16.09 29.53
C ALA A 10 20.22 -14.61 29.95
N GLN A 11 21.07 -13.78 29.33
CA GLN A 11 21.09 -12.35 29.56
C GLN A 11 19.80 -11.68 29.06
N GLU A 12 19.37 -11.96 27.83
CA GLU A 12 18.12 -11.44 27.25
C GLU A 12 16.90 -11.82 28.11
N GLY A 13 16.85 -13.07 28.58
CA GLY A 13 15.79 -13.54 29.48
C GLY A 13 15.75 -12.77 30.81
N ALA A 14 16.90 -12.49 31.40
CA ALA A 14 16.99 -11.69 32.63
C ALA A 14 16.65 -10.20 32.40
N GLU A 15 16.90 -9.66 31.21
CA GLU A 15 16.44 -8.34 30.79
C GLU A 15 14.91 -8.29 30.65
N PHE A 16 14.32 -9.25 29.91
CA PHE A 16 12.87 -9.35 29.77
C PHE A 16 12.15 -9.55 31.10
N ALA A 17 12.68 -10.37 32.02
CA ALA A 17 12.09 -10.55 33.35
C ALA A 17 12.00 -9.24 34.15
N ARG A 18 12.93 -8.29 33.93
CA ARG A 18 12.92 -6.99 34.62
C ARG A 18 11.96 -5.97 34.00
N ILE A 19 11.67 -6.08 32.70
CA ILE A 19 10.85 -5.11 31.97
C ILE A 19 9.47 -5.66 31.54
N GLY A 20 9.21 -6.95 31.77
CA GLY A 20 8.02 -7.65 31.29
C GLY A 20 6.71 -6.96 31.69
N ASP A 21 6.57 -6.58 32.96
CA ASP A 21 5.38 -5.89 33.47
C ASP A 21 5.14 -4.52 32.81
N ARG A 22 6.18 -3.90 32.23
CA ARG A 22 6.07 -2.63 31.52
C ARG A 22 5.73 -2.80 30.03
N ILE A 23 5.92 -4.00 29.48
CA ILE A 23 5.65 -4.33 28.07
C ILE A 23 4.25 -4.94 27.92
N LEU A 24 3.84 -5.80 28.86
CA LEU A 24 2.55 -6.46 28.83
C LEU A 24 1.41 -5.42 28.82
N GLY A 25 0.48 -5.58 27.88
CA GLY A 25 -0.65 -4.66 27.70
C GLY A 25 -0.34 -3.38 26.93
N THR A 26 0.91 -3.15 26.52
CA THR A 26 1.22 -2.05 25.60
C THR A 26 0.63 -2.33 24.22
N THR A 27 0.14 -1.27 23.57
CA THR A 27 -0.39 -1.34 22.21
C THR A 27 0.45 -0.46 21.29
N LEU A 28 0.66 -0.92 20.06
CA LEU A 28 1.31 -0.10 19.05
C LEU A 28 0.27 0.79 18.37
N SER A 29 0.37 2.11 18.57
CA SER A 29 -0.41 3.05 17.78
C SER A 29 0.28 3.25 16.43
N VAL A 30 -0.28 2.64 15.38
CA VAL A 30 0.18 2.85 14.01
C VAL A 30 -0.56 4.01 13.37
N LYS A 31 0.14 4.77 12.53
CA LYS A 31 -0.43 5.86 11.72
C LYS A 31 -0.39 5.56 10.22
N GLY A 32 0.51 4.68 9.80
CA GLY A 32 0.53 4.14 8.44
C GLY A 32 -0.03 2.72 8.41
N ALA A 33 -0.84 2.42 7.41
CA ALA A 33 -1.34 1.07 7.19
C ALA A 33 -1.09 0.62 5.77
N VAL A 34 -0.74 -0.66 5.61
CA VAL A 34 -0.68 -1.33 4.33
C VAL A 34 -1.81 -2.35 4.30
N LEU A 35 -2.75 -2.21 3.36
CA LEU A 35 -3.91 -3.08 3.28
C LEU A 35 -3.50 -4.51 2.94
N ILE A 36 -4.13 -5.46 3.62
CA ILE A 36 -4.10 -6.88 3.30
C ILE A 36 -5.52 -7.39 3.08
N ASP A 37 -5.70 -8.28 2.12
CA ASP A 37 -6.88 -9.10 1.96
C ASP A 37 -6.47 -10.33 1.13
N SER A 38 -6.76 -11.53 1.63
CA SER A 38 -6.38 -12.79 0.98
C SER A 38 -6.98 -12.91 -0.42
N ASP A 39 -8.18 -12.37 -0.62
CA ASP A 39 -8.87 -12.43 -1.91
C ASP A 39 -8.05 -11.71 -3.01
N GLN A 40 -7.24 -10.70 -2.64
CA GLN A 40 -6.39 -9.96 -3.58
C GLN A 40 -5.20 -10.79 -4.05
N ASP A 41 -4.60 -11.55 -3.13
CA ASP A 41 -3.46 -12.41 -3.44
C ASP A 41 -3.89 -13.53 -4.41
N GLU A 42 -5.07 -14.12 -4.18
CA GLU A 42 -5.67 -15.14 -5.06
C GLU A 42 -6.09 -14.55 -6.43
N ALA A 43 -6.74 -13.38 -6.43
CA ALA A 43 -7.14 -12.70 -7.66
C ALA A 43 -5.94 -12.33 -8.54
N HIS A 44 -4.84 -11.89 -7.93
CA HIS A 44 -3.61 -11.58 -8.65
C HIS A 44 -3.01 -12.81 -9.34
N GLN A 45 -3.00 -13.97 -8.65
CA GLN A 45 -2.46 -15.22 -9.21
C GLN A 45 -3.22 -15.69 -10.45
N THR A 46 -4.51 -15.36 -10.56
CA THR A 46 -5.33 -15.70 -11.74
C THR A 46 -4.85 -15.01 -13.01
N LEU A 47 -4.41 -13.74 -12.91
CA LEU A 47 -3.89 -12.98 -14.04
C LEU A 47 -2.83 -11.95 -13.58
N PRO A 48 -1.57 -12.38 -13.36
CA PRO A 48 -0.54 -11.52 -12.78
C PRO A 48 0.00 -10.49 -13.78
N MET A 49 -0.10 -10.76 -15.09
CA MET A 49 0.46 -9.91 -16.18
C MET A 49 1.96 -9.59 -16.02
N GLY A 50 2.71 -10.46 -15.32
CA GLY A 50 4.13 -10.25 -15.03
C GLY A 50 4.42 -9.12 -14.04
N LEU A 51 3.40 -8.62 -13.32
CA LEU A 51 3.55 -7.63 -12.26
C LEU A 51 3.95 -8.30 -10.93
N PRO A 52 4.66 -7.58 -10.05
CA PRO A 52 4.99 -8.08 -8.72
C PRO A 52 3.73 -8.44 -7.93
N SER A 53 3.80 -9.50 -7.14
CA SER A 53 2.68 -9.93 -6.30
C SER A 53 2.27 -8.81 -5.33
N PRO A 54 1.00 -8.73 -4.91
CA PRO A 54 0.58 -7.80 -3.87
C PRO A 54 1.43 -7.99 -2.60
N ASP A 55 1.78 -9.22 -2.23
CA ASP A 55 2.67 -9.50 -1.09
C ASP A 55 4.07 -8.89 -1.23
N ASP A 56 4.70 -9.02 -2.40
CA ASP A 56 6.00 -8.40 -2.66
C ASP A 56 5.93 -6.87 -2.53
N GLN A 57 4.88 -6.25 -3.09
CA GLN A 57 4.64 -4.82 -2.99
C GLN A 57 4.43 -4.39 -1.53
N ARG A 58 3.59 -5.11 -0.77
CA ARG A 58 3.34 -4.88 0.66
C ARG A 58 4.63 -4.90 1.48
N ARG A 59 5.47 -5.91 1.26
CA ARG A 59 6.76 -6.06 1.93
C ARG A 59 7.71 -4.90 1.64
N VAL A 60 7.79 -4.46 0.39
CA VAL A 60 8.63 -3.30 0.01
C VAL A 60 8.12 -2.04 0.70
N ILE A 61 6.82 -1.77 0.64
CA ILE A 61 6.21 -0.59 1.26
C ILE A 61 6.44 -0.59 2.77
N LEU A 62 6.07 -1.66 3.47
CA LEU A 62 6.23 -1.73 4.93
C LEU A 62 7.71 -1.62 5.32
N ARG A 63 8.62 -2.27 4.60
CA ARG A 63 10.06 -2.15 4.85
C ARG A 63 10.54 -0.71 4.76
N GLU A 64 10.10 0.04 3.74
CA GLU A 64 10.49 1.44 3.58
C GLU A 64 9.89 2.35 4.65
N LEU A 65 8.64 2.12 5.06
CA LEU A 65 8.02 2.84 6.17
C LEU A 65 8.81 2.62 7.48
N LEU A 66 9.13 1.36 7.80
CA LEU A 66 9.90 1.01 9.00
C LEU A 66 11.33 1.55 8.96
N ARG A 67 12.01 1.51 7.80
CA ARG A 67 13.34 2.13 7.61
C ARG A 67 13.33 3.62 7.91
N ARG A 68 12.23 4.30 7.59
CA ARG A 68 12.01 5.73 7.87
C ARG A 68 11.47 6.00 9.27
N LYS A 69 11.39 4.98 10.13
CA LYS A 69 10.86 5.05 11.51
C LYS A 69 9.40 5.51 11.58
N ILE A 70 8.63 5.24 10.53
CA ILE A 70 7.18 5.50 10.51
C ILE A 70 6.50 4.30 11.19
N ALA A 71 5.70 4.57 12.22
CA ALA A 71 4.90 3.55 12.89
C ALA A 71 3.79 3.05 11.94
N ALA A 72 4.05 1.92 11.29
CA ALA A 72 3.17 1.33 10.30
C ALA A 72 3.04 -0.19 10.47
N GLY A 73 1.93 -0.73 9.98
CA GLY A 73 1.64 -2.16 10.01
C GLY A 73 0.68 -2.59 8.91
N PHE A 74 0.33 -3.88 8.92
CA PHE A 74 -0.72 -4.40 8.06
C PHE A 74 -2.09 -4.24 8.72
N ILE A 75 -3.10 -3.95 7.91
CA ILE A 75 -4.50 -3.88 8.35
C ILE A 75 -5.38 -4.61 7.33
N ASN A 76 -6.39 -5.35 7.80
CA ASN A 76 -7.33 -5.96 6.88
C ASN A 76 -8.24 -4.89 6.26
N ALA A 77 -8.60 -5.04 4.99
CA ALA A 77 -9.56 -4.14 4.33
C ALA A 77 -10.92 -4.05 5.07
N ARG A 78 -11.26 -5.05 5.89
CA ARG A 78 -12.48 -5.10 6.70
C ARG A 78 -12.35 -4.36 8.04
N ASP A 79 -11.15 -4.15 8.57
CA ASP A 79 -10.92 -3.54 9.89
C ASP A 79 -11.16 -2.02 9.89
N SER A 80 -11.34 -1.40 11.06
CA SER A 80 -11.52 0.06 11.17
C SER A 80 -10.29 0.85 10.69
N PHE A 81 -10.52 1.95 9.97
CA PHE A 81 -9.46 2.87 9.52
C PHE A 81 -9.21 4.02 10.51
N GLU A 82 -9.86 3.99 11.67
CA GLU A 82 -9.78 5.06 12.66
C GLU A 82 -8.35 5.31 13.15
N GLY A 83 -7.99 6.58 13.27
CA GLY A 83 -6.69 7.01 13.80
C GLY A 83 -5.51 6.85 12.83
N LEU A 84 -5.72 6.25 11.67
CA LEU A 84 -4.75 6.19 10.57
C LEU A 84 -4.60 7.55 9.90
N LYS A 85 -3.44 7.77 9.27
CA LYS A 85 -3.10 8.96 8.50
C LYS A 85 -2.74 8.65 7.07
N VAL A 86 -2.23 7.45 6.79
CA VAL A 86 -1.97 6.99 5.44
C VAL A 86 -2.34 5.52 5.29
N ILE A 87 -3.00 5.19 4.18
CA ILE A 87 -3.32 3.83 3.77
C ILE A 87 -2.66 3.55 2.42
N PHE A 88 -1.90 2.46 2.35
CA PHE A 88 -1.35 1.93 1.12
C PHE A 88 -2.18 0.73 0.66
N MET A 89 -2.60 0.74 -0.59
CA MET A 89 -3.45 -0.23 -1.25
C MET A 89 -2.69 -0.87 -2.43
N PRO A 90 -1.71 -1.76 -2.17
CA PRO A 90 -0.90 -2.36 -3.22
C PRO A 90 -1.60 -3.54 -3.90
N GLY A 91 -1.71 -3.49 -5.23
CA GLY A 91 -2.22 -4.60 -6.05
C GLY A 91 -3.66 -4.98 -5.74
N PHE A 92 -4.47 -4.01 -5.31
CA PHE A 92 -5.83 -4.23 -4.79
C PHE A 92 -6.85 -4.24 -5.93
N ILE A 93 -6.84 -5.34 -6.68
CA ILE A 93 -7.62 -5.55 -7.91
C ILE A 93 -9.11 -5.59 -7.64
N LEU A 94 -9.52 -6.29 -6.58
CA LEU A 94 -10.93 -6.47 -6.20
C LEU A 94 -11.39 -5.32 -5.31
N VAL A 95 -12.53 -4.74 -5.62
CA VAL A 95 -13.16 -3.68 -4.82
C VAL A 95 -14.67 -3.89 -4.77
N ASP A 96 -15.32 -3.39 -3.73
CA ASP A 96 -16.77 -3.22 -3.63
C ASP A 96 -17.11 -1.77 -3.24
N GLU A 97 -18.39 -1.43 -3.38
CA GLU A 97 -18.89 -0.09 -3.04
C GLU A 97 -18.66 0.25 -1.56
N ASP A 98 -18.77 -0.75 -0.67
CA ASP A 98 -18.57 -0.58 0.77
C ASP A 98 -17.12 -0.19 1.11
N LEU A 99 -16.13 -0.91 0.58
CA LEU A 99 -14.72 -0.57 0.77
C LEU A 99 -14.41 0.78 0.13
N ALA A 100 -14.92 1.04 -1.07
CA ALA A 100 -14.69 2.30 -1.77
C ALA A 100 -15.26 3.50 -0.99
N ALA A 101 -16.47 3.38 -0.45
CA ALA A 101 -17.09 4.41 0.38
C ALA A 101 -16.26 4.69 1.64
N ARG A 102 -15.82 3.64 2.34
CA ARG A 102 -14.97 3.78 3.54
C ARG A 102 -13.61 4.43 3.24
N LEU A 103 -13.01 4.10 2.10
CA LEU A 103 -11.76 4.72 1.63
C LEU A 103 -11.99 6.19 1.24
N ALA A 104 -13.11 6.49 0.60
CA ALA A 104 -13.48 7.87 0.26
C ALA A 104 -13.69 8.72 1.52
N ASP A 105 -14.37 8.18 2.54
CA ASP A 105 -14.58 8.87 3.81
C ASP A 105 -13.26 9.07 4.57
N PHE A 106 -12.38 8.06 4.58
CA PHE A 106 -11.03 8.22 5.12
C PHE A 106 -10.24 9.37 4.47
N VAL A 107 -10.35 9.53 3.15
CA VAL A 107 -9.69 10.63 2.42
C VAL A 107 -10.36 11.97 2.71
N LYS A 108 -11.70 12.04 2.73
CA LYS A 108 -12.45 13.25 3.10
C LYS A 108 -12.10 13.74 4.51
N ASP A 109 -11.84 12.82 5.43
CA ASP A 109 -11.41 13.11 6.81
C ASP A 109 -9.92 13.53 6.92
N GLY A 110 -9.23 13.71 5.78
CA GLY A 110 -7.85 14.17 5.71
C GLY A 110 -6.80 13.06 5.75
N GLY A 111 -7.22 11.81 5.55
CA GLY A 111 -6.32 10.67 5.36
C GLY A 111 -5.72 10.65 3.95
N LEU A 112 -4.50 10.12 3.81
CA LEU A 112 -3.86 9.92 2.52
C LEU A 112 -4.02 8.48 2.04
N LEU A 113 -4.64 8.27 0.87
CA LEU A 113 -4.74 6.95 0.24
C LEU A 113 -3.73 6.85 -0.92
N VAL A 114 -2.95 5.77 -0.92
CA VAL A 114 -1.96 5.46 -1.95
C VAL A 114 -2.27 4.10 -2.56
N ALA A 115 -2.70 4.05 -3.82
CA ALA A 115 -2.93 2.81 -4.54
C ALA A 115 -1.77 2.52 -5.50
N THR A 116 -1.53 1.25 -5.84
CA THR A 116 -0.61 0.89 -6.94
C THR A 116 -1.38 0.54 -8.22
N ALA A 117 -0.64 0.31 -9.31
CA ALA A 117 -1.21 -0.06 -10.60
C ALA A 117 -2.26 -1.18 -10.52
N ARG A 118 -3.26 -1.11 -11.41
CA ARG A 118 -4.40 -2.05 -11.54
C ARG A 118 -5.34 -2.15 -10.33
N SER A 119 -5.23 -1.24 -9.38
CA SER A 119 -6.19 -1.21 -8.28
C SER A 119 -7.60 -0.92 -8.79
N ALA A 120 -8.60 -1.51 -8.13
CA ALA A 120 -10.02 -1.32 -8.42
C ALA A 120 -10.40 -1.55 -9.89
N THR A 121 -10.06 -2.73 -10.42
CA THR A 121 -10.39 -3.12 -11.81
C THR A 121 -11.51 -4.17 -11.88
N ARG A 122 -11.84 -4.79 -10.75
CA ARG A 122 -12.81 -5.89 -10.66
C ARG A 122 -13.66 -5.80 -9.40
N HIS A 123 -14.87 -6.33 -9.47
CA HIS A 123 -15.71 -6.58 -8.30
C HIS A 123 -15.18 -7.77 -7.49
N ARG A 124 -15.63 -7.92 -6.24
CA ARG A 124 -15.26 -9.05 -5.37
C ARG A 124 -15.59 -10.45 -5.92
N ASN A 125 -16.56 -10.56 -6.83
CA ASN A 125 -16.85 -11.80 -7.55
C ASN A 125 -15.92 -12.02 -8.77
N ASN A 126 -14.83 -11.26 -8.87
CA ASN A 126 -13.81 -11.30 -9.91
C ASN A 126 -14.31 -10.96 -11.33
N ARG A 127 -15.49 -10.36 -11.46
CA ARG A 127 -15.96 -9.74 -12.72
C ARG A 127 -15.28 -8.40 -12.92
N ALA A 128 -14.89 -8.09 -14.14
CA ALA A 128 -14.42 -6.75 -14.49
C ALA A 128 -15.51 -5.72 -14.18
N CYS A 129 -15.12 -4.59 -13.58
CA CYS A 129 -16.06 -3.50 -13.36
C CYS A 129 -16.52 -2.91 -14.70
N GLU A 130 -17.76 -2.45 -14.77
CA GLU A 130 -18.27 -1.76 -15.97
C GLU A 130 -17.72 -0.32 -16.09
N PHE A 131 -17.11 0.19 -15.03
CA PHE A 131 -16.52 1.52 -14.95
C PHE A 131 -15.03 1.52 -15.28
N ALA A 132 -14.55 2.64 -15.84
CA ALA A 132 -13.13 2.83 -16.10
C ALA A 132 -12.33 2.88 -14.77
N PRO A 133 -11.21 2.16 -14.65
CA PRO A 133 -10.42 2.13 -13.41
C PRO A 133 -9.89 3.51 -12.98
N PRO A 134 -9.59 3.72 -11.68
CA PRO A 134 -9.90 2.84 -10.55
C PRO A 134 -11.39 2.93 -10.18
N ALA A 135 -12.14 1.85 -10.43
CA ALA A 135 -13.59 1.83 -10.28
C ALA A 135 -14.01 2.19 -8.84
N PHE A 136 -15.09 2.95 -8.71
CA PHE A 136 -15.59 3.52 -7.44
C PHE A 136 -14.65 4.51 -6.74
N LEU A 137 -13.41 4.67 -7.20
CA LEU A 137 -12.38 5.52 -6.59
C LEU A 137 -11.92 6.64 -7.55
N ASN A 138 -12.56 6.82 -8.69
CA ASN A 138 -12.25 7.89 -9.66
C ASN A 138 -12.29 9.27 -8.99
N ASP A 139 -13.32 9.55 -8.18
CA ASP A 139 -13.44 10.83 -7.47
C ASP A 139 -12.41 10.99 -6.34
N VAL A 140 -12.00 9.87 -5.73
CA VAL A 140 -11.00 9.84 -4.65
C VAL A 140 -9.60 10.20 -5.18
N PHE A 141 -9.23 9.62 -6.32
CA PHE A 141 -7.93 9.89 -6.95
C PHE A 141 -7.97 11.06 -7.95
N GLY A 142 -9.16 11.44 -8.42
CA GLY A 142 -9.35 12.42 -9.49
C GLY A 142 -8.75 11.99 -10.83
N VAL A 143 -8.72 10.67 -11.10
CA VAL A 143 -8.21 10.09 -12.35
C VAL A 143 -9.15 9.03 -12.91
N THR A 144 -9.08 8.85 -14.22
CA THR A 144 -9.75 7.76 -14.94
C THR A 144 -8.76 7.17 -15.94
N ILE A 145 -8.65 5.85 -15.96
CA ILE A 145 -7.69 5.10 -16.78
C ILE A 145 -8.46 4.48 -17.95
N GLU A 146 -8.14 4.93 -19.17
CA GLU A 146 -8.74 4.40 -20.40
C GLU A 146 -8.12 3.06 -20.81
N GLU A 147 -6.80 2.94 -20.68
CA GLU A 147 -6.05 1.75 -21.05
C GLU A 147 -4.88 1.53 -20.09
N PHE A 148 -4.57 0.26 -19.82
CA PHE A 148 -3.36 -0.15 -19.13
C PHE A 148 -2.83 -1.42 -19.78
N GLY A 149 -1.52 -1.54 -19.82
CA GLY A 149 -0.85 -2.68 -20.41
C GLY A 149 0.45 -2.98 -19.68
N LYS A 150 1.00 -4.16 -19.97
CA LYS A 150 2.37 -4.46 -19.60
C LYS A 150 3.29 -3.69 -20.55
N LEU A 151 4.27 -3.01 -19.98
CA LEU A 151 5.34 -2.42 -20.75
C LEU A 151 6.32 -3.54 -21.13
N GLU A 152 6.54 -3.72 -22.42
CA GLU A 152 7.66 -4.51 -22.91
C GLU A 152 8.98 -3.78 -22.63
N HIS A 153 10.08 -4.55 -22.57
CA HIS A 153 11.43 -4.06 -22.26
C HIS A 153 11.70 -2.68 -22.88
N GLY A 154 11.82 -1.70 -22.00
CA GLY A 154 11.90 -0.31 -22.38
C GLY A 154 11.83 0.56 -21.14
N SER A 155 12.19 1.81 -21.35
CA SER A 155 12.28 2.81 -20.33
C SER A 155 11.27 3.91 -20.59
N ILE A 156 10.80 4.48 -19.49
CA ILE A 156 9.84 5.56 -19.51
C ILE A 156 10.46 6.70 -18.74
N ASP A 157 10.52 7.85 -19.39
CA ASP A 157 10.85 9.09 -18.72
C ASP A 157 9.68 9.47 -17.82
N LEU A 158 9.89 9.36 -16.52
CA LEU A 158 8.94 9.80 -15.50
C LEU A 158 9.22 11.26 -15.17
N GLU A 159 8.42 12.17 -15.72
CA GLU A 159 8.38 13.53 -15.21
C GLU A 159 7.53 13.57 -13.95
N VAL A 160 8.18 13.45 -12.80
CA VAL A 160 7.54 13.69 -11.51
C VAL A 160 7.42 15.20 -11.33
N GLY A 161 6.18 15.71 -11.30
CA GLY A 161 5.91 17.13 -11.04
C GLY A 161 6.57 17.62 -9.74
N LYS A 162 6.79 18.94 -9.63
CA LYS A 162 7.43 19.55 -8.45
C LYS A 162 6.68 19.20 -7.17
N TRP A 163 7.38 18.56 -6.24
CA TRP A 163 6.93 18.38 -4.87
C TRP A 163 6.94 19.72 -4.15
N THR A 164 5.79 20.13 -3.62
CA THR A 164 5.78 21.10 -2.53
C THR A 164 5.63 20.26 -1.28
N SER A 165 6.54 20.38 -0.31
CA SER A 165 6.27 19.87 1.04
C SER A 165 5.13 20.70 1.60
N VAL A 166 3.89 20.26 1.36
CA VAL A 166 2.71 20.89 1.93
C VAL A 166 2.39 20.11 3.20
N GLU A 167 2.45 20.78 4.34
CA GLU A 167 1.59 20.37 5.44
C GLU A 167 0.16 20.47 4.89
N SER A 168 -0.43 19.33 4.49
CA SER A 168 -1.79 19.11 3.95
C SER A 168 -1.93 18.96 2.42
N GLY A 169 -2.50 17.83 2.00
CA GLY A 169 -3.28 17.69 0.74
C GLY A 169 -2.49 17.39 -0.53
N GLY A 170 -2.84 16.30 -1.21
CA GLY A 170 -2.05 15.67 -2.28
C GLY A 170 -2.43 16.07 -3.71
N ALA A 171 -1.62 15.59 -4.66
CA ALA A 171 -2.00 15.01 -5.96
C ALA A 171 -0.75 14.77 -6.83
N ILE A 172 -0.68 13.64 -7.55
CA ILE A 172 0.23 13.43 -8.69
C ILE A 172 -0.56 12.87 -9.88
N TRP A 173 -0.22 13.38 -11.08
CA TRP A 173 -0.70 13.05 -12.43
C TRP A 173 0.48 12.48 -13.25
N CYS A 174 0.24 11.61 -14.23
CA CYS A 174 1.26 11.27 -15.23
C CYS A 174 0.62 11.03 -16.61
N GLY A 175 0.93 11.92 -17.56
CA GLY A 175 0.67 11.79 -18.99
C GLY A 175 1.96 11.41 -19.76
N HIS A 176 1.79 10.85 -20.95
CA HIS A 176 2.79 10.16 -21.74
C HIS A 176 3.77 11.09 -22.49
N HIS A 177 5.09 10.87 -22.35
CA HIS A 177 6.07 11.17 -23.41
C HIS A 177 7.26 10.21 -23.37
N ARG A 178 7.80 9.88 -24.55
CA ARG A 178 8.62 8.69 -24.84
C ARG A 178 10.04 9.07 -25.27
N LYS A 179 11.08 8.58 -24.57
CA LYS A 179 12.43 8.24 -25.09
C LYS A 179 13.17 7.29 -24.11
N PRO A 180 14.31 6.67 -24.51
CA PRO A 180 14.78 5.43 -23.91
C PRO A 180 16.08 5.58 -23.08
N ASP A 181 16.11 5.28 -21.75
CA ASP A 181 17.01 4.28 -21.13
C ASP A 181 16.60 3.79 -19.71
N ASP A 182 17.03 2.56 -19.39
CA ASP A 182 16.66 1.65 -18.29
C ASP A 182 16.17 2.24 -16.93
N SER A 183 14.98 1.81 -16.48
CA SER A 183 14.73 1.36 -15.08
C SER A 183 13.29 0.88 -14.82
N MET A 184 13.16 -0.10 -13.91
CA MET A 184 11.90 -0.73 -13.50
C MET A 184 11.01 0.25 -12.71
N SER A 185 9.87 0.64 -13.30
CA SER A 185 9.00 1.70 -12.79
C SER A 185 7.84 1.16 -11.93
N TYR A 186 7.71 1.65 -10.70
CA TYR A 186 6.54 1.40 -9.84
C TYR A 186 5.53 2.56 -9.98
N TRP A 187 4.31 2.24 -10.39
CA TRP A 187 3.22 3.23 -10.54
C TRP A 187 2.34 3.26 -9.30
N ALA A 188 2.08 4.46 -8.78
CA ALA A 188 1.17 4.69 -7.66
C ALA A 188 0.20 5.85 -7.97
N LEU A 189 -1.07 5.66 -7.60
CA LEU A 189 -2.09 6.70 -7.56
C LEU A 189 -2.18 7.23 -6.13
N LEU A 190 -2.17 8.56 -5.97
CA LEU A 190 -2.30 9.23 -4.68
C LEU A 190 -3.64 9.96 -4.64
N SER A 191 -4.38 9.83 -3.55
CA SER A 191 -5.61 10.58 -3.35
C SER A 191 -5.33 12.08 -3.25
N ARG A 192 -6.35 12.89 -3.58
CA ARG A 192 -6.30 14.34 -3.38
C ARG A 192 -6.32 14.69 -1.89
#